data_AF-A0A5N7DDU9-F1
#
_entry.id   AF-A0A5N7DDU9-F1
#
_cell.length_a   1.000
_cell.length_b   1.000
_cell.length_c   1.000
_cell.angle_alpha   90.00
_cell.angle_beta   90.00
_cell.angle_gamma   90.00
#
_symmetry.space_group_name_H-M   'P 1'
#
loop_
_entity.id
_entity.type
_entity.pdbx_description
1 polymer ?
#
loop_
_entity_poly.entity_id
_entity_poly.type
_entity_poly.pdbx_seq_one_letter_code
_entity_poly.pdbx_strand_id
1 'polypeptide(L)'
;MDSSNDDAPQRSWLAGRCPCQYTDLFEIELEGRKCALKLFHDNGDPGFTENGLDLNRFCCELNAYMNLREHGVCERGFVPYFYGHVDQLPNAESLNCESYSEACYHQAIEGMKQIHAAYVHHRDIYPKNILVIPGDEERMVWVDSDVAIIFTTAGPDGQRLSEIEDTYVAEFGEFLREDQRQGLCTNTRLY
;
A
#
# COMPACT_ATOMS: atom_id res chain seq x y z
N MET A 1 36.75 4.38 -18.74
CA MET A 1 35.93 5.50 -19.24
C MET A 1 34.78 4.81 -19.94
N ASP A 2 33.64 4.54 -19.30
CA ASP A 2 32.77 5.40 -18.49
C ASP A 2 31.84 4.45 -17.70
N SER A 3 31.81 4.41 -16.36
CA SER A 3 30.95 5.17 -15.41
C SER A 3 29.44 5.21 -15.70
N SER A 4 28.68 4.49 -14.85
CA SER A 4 27.37 4.85 -14.26
C SER A 4 26.12 4.79 -15.18
N ASN A 5 24.95 4.29 -14.76
CA ASN A 5 24.22 4.60 -13.53
C ASN A 5 23.23 3.46 -13.16
N ASP A 6 23.40 2.87 -11.98
CA ASP A 6 22.37 2.09 -11.28
C ASP A 6 21.65 3.03 -10.32
N ASP A 7 20.44 3.50 -10.66
CA ASP A 7 19.58 4.32 -9.79
C ASP A 7 18.63 3.41 -8.97
N ALA A 8 19.22 2.55 -8.15
CA ALA A 8 18.53 2.06 -6.95
C ALA A 8 18.57 3.19 -5.89
N PRO A 9 17.53 3.40 -5.07
CA PRO A 9 17.54 4.43 -4.04
C PRO A 9 18.72 4.18 -3.09
N GLN A 10 19.78 4.98 -3.26
CA GLN A 10 20.93 4.94 -2.39
C GLN A 10 20.47 5.34 -0.99
N ARG A 11 20.83 4.52 0.00
CA ARG A 11 20.70 4.84 1.43
C ARG A 11 21.54 6.10 1.72
N SER A 12 20.89 7.24 1.55
CA SER A 12 21.40 8.60 1.73
C SER A 12 21.63 8.88 3.22
N TRP A 13 22.66 9.68 3.50
CA TRP A 13 23.41 9.82 4.75
C TRP A 13 22.67 10.46 5.97
N LEU A 14 21.38 10.23 6.13
CA LEU A 14 20.64 10.49 7.37
C LEU A 14 20.43 9.23 8.22
N ALA A 15 21.16 8.15 7.92
CA ALA A 15 21.22 6.93 8.74
C ALA A 15 21.94 7.15 10.09
N GLY A 16 21.57 8.17 10.84
CA GLY A 16 21.54 8.02 12.29
C GLY A 16 20.40 7.07 12.59
N ARG A 17 20.71 5.82 12.98
CA ARG A 17 19.71 4.96 13.61
C ARG A 17 18.94 5.81 14.62
N CYS A 18 17.64 6.00 14.40
CA CYS A 18 16.80 6.38 15.54
C CYS A 18 16.97 5.22 16.55
N PRO A 19 17.34 5.47 17.82
CA PRO A 19 17.64 4.40 18.77
C PRO A 19 16.45 3.45 19.04
N CYS A 20 15.25 3.82 18.61
CA CYS A 20 14.03 3.05 18.75
C CYS A 20 13.88 2.06 17.58
N GLN A 21 13.83 0.76 17.88
CA GLN A 21 13.54 -0.32 16.91
C GLN A 21 12.07 -0.33 16.41
N TYR A 22 11.40 0.83 16.42
CA TYR A 22 9.95 0.95 16.31
C TYR A 22 9.49 1.76 15.08
N THR A 23 10.43 2.34 14.35
CA THR A 23 10.10 3.25 13.26
C THR A 23 11.23 3.30 12.24
N ASP A 24 10.89 3.11 10.97
CA ASP A 24 11.78 3.33 9.83
C ASP A 24 11.61 4.76 9.29
N LEU A 25 12.70 5.37 8.83
CA LEU A 25 12.70 6.72 8.25
C LEU A 25 13.27 6.65 6.83
N PHE A 26 12.52 7.19 5.88
CA PHE A 26 12.86 7.20 4.46
C PHE A 26 12.94 8.64 3.96
N GLU A 27 13.90 8.94 3.09
CA GLU A 27 13.86 10.13 2.25
C GLU A 27 13.00 9.80 1.02
N ILE A 28 11.96 10.59 0.76
CA ILE A 28 11.06 10.43 -0.38
C ILE A 28 10.97 11.74 -1.17
N GLU A 29 10.54 11.66 -2.42
CA GLU A 29 10.19 12.83 -3.22
C GLU A 29 8.67 12.92 -3.37
N LEU A 30 8.09 14.03 -2.92
CA LEU A 30 6.66 14.32 -3.04
C LEU A 30 6.49 15.64 -3.79
N GLU A 31 5.89 15.62 -4.98
CA GLU A 31 5.68 16.80 -5.83
C GLU A 31 6.98 17.60 -6.11
N GLY A 32 8.09 16.90 -6.38
CA GLY A 32 9.39 17.51 -6.64
C GLY A 32 10.11 18.03 -5.39
N ARG A 33 9.61 17.71 -4.18
CA ARG A 33 10.21 18.11 -2.90
C ARG A 33 10.74 16.90 -2.15
N LYS A 34 11.96 17.01 -1.64
CA LYS A 34 12.52 16.02 -0.72
C LYS A 34 11.83 16.11 0.63
N CYS A 35 11.24 15.01 1.08
CA CYS A 35 10.49 14.87 2.31
C CYS A 35 11.01 13.67 3.11
N ALA A 36 10.73 13.65 4.40
CA ALA A 36 10.96 12.49 5.25
C ALA A 36 9.65 11.73 5.44
N LEU A 37 9.61 10.44 5.06
CA LEU A 37 8.53 9.52 5.37
C LEU A 37 8.91 8.70 6.59
N LYS A 38 8.05 8.70 7.60
CA LYS A 38 8.26 7.96 8.83
C LYS A 38 7.25 6.81 8.91
N LEU A 39 7.75 5.58 8.85
CA LEU A 39 6.94 4.37 8.89
C LEU A 39 6.93 3.80 10.31
N PHE A 40 5.76 3.77 10.92
CA PHE A 40 5.57 3.17 12.24
C PHE A 40 5.15 1.72 12.06
N HIS A 41 5.84 0.80 12.73
CA HIS A 41 5.41 -0.60 12.75
C HIS A 41 4.26 -0.75 13.72
N ASP A 42 3.17 -1.39 13.27
CA ASP A 42 2.07 -1.77 14.13
C ASP A 42 2.52 -2.92 15.04
N ASN A 43 2.58 -2.64 16.34
CA ASN A 43 2.91 -3.61 17.38
C ASN A 43 1.69 -3.90 18.28
N GLY A 44 0.48 -3.58 17.80
CA GLY A 44 -0.75 -3.57 18.56
C GLY A 44 -0.93 -2.27 19.36
N ASP A 45 -2.18 -2.03 19.78
CA ASP A 45 -2.54 -0.85 20.56
C ASP A 45 -2.07 -0.99 22.03
N PRO A 46 -1.13 -0.14 22.49
CA PRO A 46 -0.69 -0.14 23.89
C PRO A 46 -1.72 0.48 24.84
N GLY A 47 -2.79 1.10 24.33
CA GLY A 47 -3.85 1.73 25.11
C GLY A 47 -3.44 3.09 25.68
N PHE A 48 -4.03 3.43 26.84
CA PHE A 48 -3.85 4.74 27.48
C PHE A 48 -3.24 4.61 28.88
N THR A 49 -2.53 5.64 29.31
CA THR A 49 -2.18 5.81 30.73
C THR A 49 -3.44 6.02 31.58
N GLU A 50 -3.33 5.83 32.90
CA GLU A 50 -4.41 6.10 33.86
C GLU A 50 -4.95 7.53 33.79
N ASN A 51 -4.12 8.47 33.33
CA ASN A 51 -4.46 9.89 33.18
C ASN A 51 -4.98 10.24 31.77
N GLY A 52 -5.23 9.24 30.91
CA GLY A 52 -5.81 9.43 29.58
C GLY A 52 -4.82 9.81 28.48
N LEU A 53 -3.51 9.76 28.72
CA LEU A 53 -2.50 9.95 27.67
C LEU A 53 -2.43 8.70 26.80
N ASP A 54 -2.51 8.89 25.48
CA ASP A 54 -2.32 7.85 24.49
C ASP A 54 -0.89 7.30 24.55
N LEU A 55 -0.74 5.98 24.61
CA LEU A 55 0.57 5.32 24.59
C LEU A 55 1.00 4.95 23.15
N ASN A 56 0.09 5.08 22.19
CA ASN A 56 0.39 4.85 20.78
C ASN A 56 1.24 6.01 20.26
N ARG A 57 2.51 5.69 19.95
CA ARG A 57 3.50 6.67 19.49
C ARG A 57 3.12 7.30 18.15
N PHE A 58 2.51 6.53 17.25
CA PHE A 58 2.03 7.04 15.98
C PHE A 58 0.92 8.08 16.22
N CYS A 59 -0.09 7.73 17.02
CA CYS A 59 -1.18 8.64 17.37
C CYS A 59 -0.67 9.91 18.07
N CYS A 60 0.27 9.78 19.01
CA CYS A 60 0.89 10.93 19.68
C CYS A 60 1.59 11.86 18.69
N GLU A 61 2.41 11.31 17.78
CA GLU A 61 3.16 12.11 16.82
C GLU A 61 2.26 12.73 15.75
N LEU A 62 1.27 11.99 15.28
CA LEU A 62 0.23 12.48 14.37
C LEU A 62 -0.54 13.65 14.99
N ASN A 63 -1.05 13.48 16.21
CA ASN A 63 -1.77 14.53 16.93
C ASN A 63 -0.90 15.76 17.19
N ALA A 64 0.40 15.57 17.47
CA ALA A 64 1.32 16.69 17.62
C ALA A 64 1.46 17.46 16.29
N TYR A 65 1.71 16.80 15.16
CA TYR A 65 1.85 17.47 13.86
C TYR A 65 0.55 18.10 13.36
N MET A 66 -0.61 17.48 13.61
CA MET A 66 -1.92 18.07 13.33
C MET A 66 -2.09 19.40 14.09
N ASN A 67 -1.82 19.41 15.40
CA ASN A 67 -1.88 20.63 16.21
C ASN A 67 -0.87 21.70 15.78
N LEU A 68 0.38 21.30 15.49
CA LEU A 68 1.45 22.21 15.05
C LEU A 68 1.08 22.90 13.73
N ARG A 69 0.48 22.15 12.80
CA ARG A 69 -0.04 22.69 11.54
C ARG A 69 -1.21 23.62 11.77
N GLU A 70 -2.20 23.22 12.57
CA GLU A 70 -3.38 24.05 12.87
C GLU A 70 -3.00 25.40 13.49
N HIS A 71 -1.96 25.42 14.35
CA HIS A 71 -1.47 26.63 15.01
C HIS A 71 -0.42 27.41 14.20
N GLY A 72 -0.20 27.05 12.92
CA GLY A 72 0.69 27.78 12.02
C GLY A 72 2.18 27.60 12.32
N VAL A 73 2.57 26.62 13.15
CA VAL A 73 3.97 26.44 13.60
C VAL A 73 4.85 25.94 12.45
N CYS A 74 4.28 25.08 11.61
CA CYS A 74 4.91 24.56 10.39
C CYS A 74 5.26 25.69 9.40
N GLU A 75 4.32 26.59 9.14
CA GLU A 75 4.43 27.72 8.21
C GLU A 75 5.47 28.73 8.67
N ARG A 76 5.63 28.87 9.99
CA ARG A 76 6.67 29.71 10.59
C ARG A 76 8.06 29.07 10.57
N GLY A 77 8.19 27.81 10.15
CA GLY A 77 9.46 27.11 9.99
C GLY A 77 10.12 26.66 11.29
N PHE A 78 9.38 26.61 12.41
CA PHE A 78 9.92 26.12 13.69
C PHE A 78 9.93 24.59 13.80
N VAL A 79 9.14 23.91 12.98
CA VAL A 79 9.05 22.45 12.85
C VAL A 79 8.93 22.09 11.37
N PRO A 80 9.24 20.85 10.96
CA PRO A 80 9.04 20.40 9.59
C PRO A 80 7.59 20.54 9.13
N TYR A 81 7.37 20.80 7.83
CA TYR A 81 6.03 20.86 7.26
C TYR A 81 5.40 19.47 7.23
N PHE A 82 4.17 19.36 7.75
CA PHE A 82 3.41 18.11 7.75
C PHE A 82 2.56 18.01 6.48
N TYR A 83 2.95 17.12 5.57
CA TYR A 83 2.28 16.92 4.29
C TYR A 83 1.04 16.02 4.38
N GLY A 84 0.99 15.13 5.38
CA GLY A 84 -0.13 14.22 5.60
C GLY A 84 0.33 12.93 6.26
N HIS A 85 -0.62 12.03 6.49
CA HIS A 85 -0.38 10.66 6.89
C HIS A 85 -1.24 9.73 6.04
N VAL A 86 -0.84 8.47 6.00
CA VAL A 86 -1.67 7.38 5.49
C VAL A 86 -1.78 6.41 6.66
N ASP A 87 -2.98 6.27 7.22
CA ASP A 87 -3.23 5.26 8.25
C ASP A 87 -3.31 3.86 7.62
N GLN A 88 -3.55 2.86 8.47
CA GLN A 88 -4.14 1.62 7.97
C GLN A 88 -5.33 1.98 7.09
N LEU A 89 -5.45 1.39 5.92
CA LEU A 89 -6.64 1.51 5.08
C LEU A 89 -7.81 0.97 5.92
N PRO A 90 -8.66 1.82 6.52
CA PRO A 90 -9.54 1.39 7.59
C PRO A 90 -10.59 0.47 7.00
N ASN A 91 -10.83 -0.67 7.67
CA ASN A 91 -11.72 -1.73 7.19
C ASN A 91 -11.28 -2.37 5.86
N ALA A 92 -10.01 -2.22 5.47
CA ALA A 92 -9.49 -2.93 4.31
C ALA A 92 -9.49 -4.44 4.60
N GLU A 93 -10.23 -5.18 3.79
CA GLU A 93 -10.28 -6.63 3.85
C GLU A 93 -9.70 -7.21 2.57
N SER A 94 -8.98 -8.32 2.68
CA SER A 94 -8.57 -9.05 1.48
C SER A 94 -9.79 -9.48 0.67
N LEU A 95 -9.69 -9.40 -0.66
CA LEU A 95 -10.74 -9.87 -1.56
C LEU A 95 -10.96 -11.37 -1.34
N ASN A 96 -12.21 -11.75 -1.10
CA ASN A 96 -12.65 -13.13 -0.92
C ASN A 96 -14.14 -13.24 -1.32
N CYS A 97 -14.77 -14.40 -1.16
CA CYS A 97 -16.15 -14.61 -1.56
C CYS A 97 -17.16 -13.76 -0.76
N GLU A 98 -16.85 -13.38 0.48
CA GLU A 98 -17.71 -12.55 1.33
C GLU A 98 -17.56 -11.06 0.98
N SER A 99 -16.32 -10.59 0.77
CA SER A 99 -16.03 -9.20 0.36
C SER A 99 -16.17 -8.95 -1.14
N TYR A 100 -16.55 -9.98 -1.91
CA TYR A 100 -16.74 -9.88 -3.36
C TYR A 100 -17.90 -8.94 -3.71
N SER A 101 -17.64 -8.03 -4.64
CA SER A 101 -18.63 -7.24 -5.33
C SER A 101 -18.23 -7.12 -6.80
N GLU A 102 -19.21 -6.98 -7.70
CA GLU A 102 -18.93 -6.74 -9.13
C GLU A 102 -18.12 -5.44 -9.33
N ALA A 103 -18.34 -4.43 -8.49
CA ALA A 103 -17.64 -3.16 -8.57
C ALA A 103 -16.15 -3.32 -8.21
N CYS A 104 -15.84 -3.97 -7.08
CA CYS A 104 -14.46 -4.26 -6.69
C CYS A 104 -13.77 -5.15 -7.72
N TYR A 105 -14.46 -6.17 -8.23
CA TYR A 105 -13.87 -7.10 -9.19
C TYR A 105 -13.52 -6.43 -10.52
N HIS A 106 -14.40 -5.57 -11.04
CA HIS A 106 -14.08 -4.77 -12.22
C HIS A 106 -12.90 -3.82 -11.97
N GLN A 107 -12.84 -3.21 -10.78
CA GLN A 107 -11.66 -2.41 -10.40
C GLN A 107 -10.40 -3.27 -10.37
N ALA A 108 -10.45 -4.51 -9.86
CA ALA A 108 -9.29 -5.41 -9.78
C ALA A 108 -8.70 -5.74 -11.16
N ILE A 109 -9.56 -6.06 -12.12
CA ILE A 109 -9.16 -6.29 -13.53
C ILE A 109 -8.53 -5.03 -14.11
N GLU A 110 -9.19 -3.88 -13.94
CA GLU A 110 -8.69 -2.62 -14.48
C GLU A 110 -7.35 -2.22 -13.82
N GLY A 111 -7.22 -2.43 -12.52
CA GLY A 111 -5.98 -2.22 -11.78
C GLY A 111 -4.84 -3.09 -12.30
N MET A 112 -5.09 -4.38 -12.59
CA MET A 112 -4.07 -5.27 -13.15
C MET A 112 -3.59 -4.78 -14.52
N LYS A 113 -4.52 -4.37 -15.39
CA LYS A 113 -4.17 -3.78 -16.69
C LYS A 113 -3.32 -2.53 -16.56
N GLN A 114 -3.60 -1.67 -15.57
CA GLN A 114 -2.80 -0.48 -15.31
C GLN A 114 -1.39 -0.82 -14.78
N ILE A 115 -1.27 -1.85 -13.94
CA ILE A 115 0.02 -2.39 -13.49
C ILE A 115 0.86 -2.87 -14.69
N HIS A 116 0.25 -3.63 -15.61
CA HIS A 116 0.91 -4.05 -16.85
C HIS A 116 1.27 -2.89 -17.77
N ALA A 117 0.38 -1.89 -17.89
CA ALA A 117 0.66 -0.69 -18.68
C ALA A 117 1.86 0.11 -18.14
N ALA A 118 2.19 -0.04 -16.86
CA ALA A 118 3.39 0.49 -16.22
C ALA A 118 4.61 -0.44 -16.37
N TYR A 119 4.52 -1.49 -17.18
CA TYR A 119 5.55 -2.52 -17.39
C TYR A 119 5.90 -3.34 -16.13
N VAL A 120 4.98 -3.39 -15.17
CA VAL A 120 5.12 -4.20 -13.96
C VAL A 120 4.25 -5.45 -14.12
N HIS A 121 4.79 -6.60 -13.75
CA HIS A 121 4.02 -7.84 -13.59
C HIS A 121 4.05 -8.22 -12.13
N HIS A 122 2.87 -8.41 -11.54
CA HIS A 122 2.75 -8.49 -10.09
C HIS A 122 3.30 -9.81 -9.53
N ARG A 123 3.09 -10.93 -10.24
CA ARG A 123 3.56 -12.29 -9.92
C ARG A 123 2.96 -12.97 -8.69
N ASP A 124 2.33 -12.24 -7.77
CA ASP A 124 1.55 -12.79 -6.65
C ASP A 124 0.09 -12.30 -6.72
N ILE A 125 -0.61 -12.68 -7.78
CA ILE A 125 -1.94 -12.16 -8.13
C ILE A 125 -3.11 -12.75 -7.32
N TYR A 126 -2.84 -13.37 -6.18
CA TYR A 126 -3.88 -14.01 -5.38
C TYR A 126 -4.83 -12.98 -4.75
N PRO A 127 -6.11 -13.33 -4.53
CA PRO A 127 -7.10 -12.42 -3.92
C PRO A 127 -6.67 -11.82 -2.57
N LYS A 128 -5.82 -12.51 -1.79
CA LYS A 128 -5.24 -11.99 -0.53
C LYS A 128 -4.48 -10.67 -0.71
N ASN A 129 -3.92 -10.42 -1.89
CA ASN A 129 -3.11 -9.25 -2.23
C ASN A 129 -3.93 -8.15 -2.92
N ILE A 130 -5.26 -8.32 -2.94
CA ILE A 130 -6.22 -7.30 -3.34
C ILE A 130 -6.95 -6.87 -2.07
N LEU A 131 -6.82 -5.61 -1.70
CA LEU A 131 -7.53 -5.04 -0.55
C LEU A 131 -8.78 -4.32 -1.04
N VAL A 132 -9.92 -4.65 -0.44
CA VAL A 132 -11.21 -3.98 -0.62
C VAL A 132 -11.44 -3.05 0.55
N ILE A 133 -11.61 -1.77 0.27
CA ILE A 133 -11.87 -0.73 1.28
C ILE A 133 -13.34 -0.33 1.13
N PRO A 134 -14.20 -0.69 2.10
CA PRO A 134 -15.60 -0.33 2.08
C PRO A 134 -15.77 1.18 2.35
N GLY A 135 -16.75 1.80 1.68
CA GLY A 135 -17.06 3.23 1.79
C GLY A 135 -18.27 3.60 0.91
N ASP A 136 -18.55 4.90 0.80
CA ASP A 136 -19.59 5.42 -0.11
C ASP A 136 -19.28 5.02 -1.57
N GLU A 137 -18.00 5.03 -1.92
CA GLU A 137 -17.45 4.37 -3.10
C GLU A 137 -16.48 3.29 -2.63
N GLU A 138 -16.78 2.04 -2.95
CA GLU A 138 -15.89 0.91 -2.67
C GLU A 138 -14.60 1.06 -3.48
N ARG A 139 -13.45 0.96 -2.82
CA ARG A 139 -12.13 1.13 -3.43
C ARG A 139 -11.33 -0.15 -3.34
N MET A 140 -10.75 -0.58 -4.46
CA MET A 140 -9.82 -1.71 -4.53
C MET A 140 -8.36 -1.23 -4.63
N VAL A 141 -7.45 -1.93 -3.95
CA VAL A 141 -6.00 -1.66 -3.99
C VAL A 141 -5.20 -2.96 -4.13
N TRP A 142 -4.35 -3.04 -5.16
CA TRP A 142 -3.33 -4.08 -5.27
C TRP A 142 -2.15 -3.80 -4.33
N VAL A 143 -1.74 -4.80 -3.55
CA VAL A 143 -0.62 -4.72 -2.59
C VAL A 143 0.37 -5.86 -2.80
N ASP A 144 1.50 -5.82 -2.08
CA ASP A 144 2.50 -6.89 -2.01
C ASP A 144 3.16 -7.25 -3.36
N SER A 145 3.90 -6.29 -3.92
CA SER A 145 4.63 -6.44 -5.20
C SER A 145 6.11 -6.80 -5.01
N ASP A 146 6.47 -7.46 -3.91
CA ASP A 146 7.86 -7.77 -3.56
C ASP A 146 8.53 -8.76 -4.54
N VAL A 147 7.73 -9.61 -5.20
CA VAL A 147 8.13 -10.56 -6.23
C VAL A 147 7.88 -10.07 -7.66
N ALA A 148 7.49 -8.80 -7.82
CA ALA A 148 7.14 -8.24 -9.12
C ALA A 148 8.34 -8.19 -10.08
N ILE A 149 8.04 -8.33 -11.38
CA ILE A 149 9.03 -8.21 -12.46
C ILE A 149 8.75 -6.93 -13.23
N ILE A 150 9.80 -6.13 -13.46
CA ILE A 150 9.73 -4.89 -14.24
C ILE A 150 10.36 -5.13 -15.61
N PHE A 151 9.62 -4.84 -16.67
CA PHE A 151 10.15 -4.83 -18.03
C PHE A 151 10.57 -3.40 -18.41
N THR A 152 11.72 -3.27 -19.07
CA THR A 152 12.21 -1.96 -19.53
C THR A 152 11.60 -1.53 -20.85
N THR A 153 11.00 -2.46 -21.60
CA THR A 153 10.35 -2.22 -22.89
C THR A 153 9.18 -3.17 -23.09
N ALA A 154 8.21 -2.75 -23.91
CA ALA A 154 7.14 -3.63 -24.39
C ALA A 154 7.76 -4.73 -25.27
N GLY A 155 7.90 -5.93 -24.71
CA GLY A 155 8.35 -7.12 -25.43
C GLY A 155 7.27 -8.20 -25.48
N PRO A 156 7.37 -9.16 -26.41
CA PRO A 156 6.40 -10.24 -26.54
C PRO A 156 6.31 -11.12 -25.27
N ASP A 157 7.42 -11.28 -24.55
CA ASP A 157 7.44 -12.03 -23.29
C ASP A 157 6.65 -11.32 -22.18
N GLY A 158 6.79 -9.99 -22.08
CA GLY A 158 6.00 -9.18 -21.16
C GLY A 158 4.52 -9.24 -21.53
N GLN A 159 4.18 -9.02 -22.81
CA GLN A 159 2.79 -9.10 -23.25
C GLN A 159 2.16 -10.47 -22.97
N ARG A 160 2.88 -11.57 -23.21
CA ARG A 160 2.41 -12.91 -22.89
C ARG A 160 2.17 -13.08 -21.39
N LEU A 161 3.03 -12.54 -20.55
CA LEU A 161 2.86 -12.62 -19.10
C LEU A 161 1.67 -11.76 -18.63
N SER A 162 1.43 -10.61 -19.26
CA SER A 162 0.24 -9.78 -18.99
C SER A 162 -1.03 -10.56 -19.27
N GLU A 163 -1.12 -11.19 -20.45
CA GLU A 163 -2.28 -11.99 -20.85
C GLU A 163 -2.53 -13.14 -19.87
N ILE A 164 -1.47 -13.77 -19.36
CA ILE A 164 -1.57 -14.83 -18.35
C ILE A 164 -2.12 -14.28 -17.03
N GLU A 165 -1.56 -13.19 -16.51
CA GLU A 165 -2.01 -12.59 -15.25
C GLU A 165 -3.45 -12.07 -15.36
N ASP A 166 -3.80 -11.39 -16.45
CA ASP A 166 -5.16 -10.92 -16.73
C ASP A 166 -6.17 -12.08 -16.77
N THR A 167 -5.79 -13.19 -17.40
CA THR A 167 -6.64 -14.39 -17.47
C THR A 167 -6.88 -14.96 -16.09
N TYR A 168 -5.83 -15.11 -15.28
CA TYR A 168 -5.97 -15.63 -13.92
C TYR A 168 -6.80 -14.71 -13.03
N VAL A 169 -6.62 -13.39 -13.15
CA VAL A 169 -7.46 -12.42 -12.41
C VAL A 169 -8.92 -12.58 -12.80
N ALA A 170 -9.20 -12.77 -14.08
CA ALA A 170 -10.56 -12.99 -14.55
C ALA A 170 -11.13 -14.34 -14.05
N GLU A 171 -10.33 -15.41 -14.06
CA GLU A 171 -10.79 -16.75 -13.68
C GLU A 171 -11.08 -16.85 -12.18
N PHE A 172 -10.22 -16.33 -11.30
CA PHE A 172 -10.50 -16.40 -9.86
C PHE A 172 -11.72 -15.56 -9.49
N GLY A 173 -11.97 -14.44 -10.18
CA GLY A 173 -13.12 -13.60 -9.89
C GLY A 173 -14.45 -14.31 -10.15
N GLU A 174 -14.51 -15.13 -11.20
CA GLU A 174 -15.66 -16.00 -11.47
C GLU A 174 -15.83 -17.06 -10.37
N PHE A 175 -14.73 -17.61 -9.85
CA PHE A 175 -14.81 -18.55 -8.74
C PHE A 175 -15.30 -17.90 -7.45
N LEU A 176 -14.83 -16.69 -7.12
CA LEU A 176 -15.29 -15.94 -5.95
C LEU A 176 -16.79 -15.62 -6.04
N ARG A 177 -17.26 -15.21 -7.23
CA ARG A 177 -18.68 -14.96 -7.50
C ARG A 177 -19.54 -16.20 -7.27
N GLU A 178 -19.10 -17.36 -7.77
CA GLU A 178 -19.84 -18.61 -7.62
C GLU A 178 -19.83 -19.10 -6.17
N ASP A 179 -18.71 -18.97 -5.46
CA ASP A 179 -18.60 -19.35 -4.06
C ASP A 179 -19.48 -18.44 -3.17
N GLN A 180 -19.57 -17.15 -3.48
CA GLN A 180 -20.52 -16.22 -2.85
C GLN A 180 -21.97 -16.66 -3.10
N ARG A 181 -22.31 -17.02 -4.34
CA ARG A 181 -23.66 -17.48 -4.73
C ARG A 181 -24.06 -18.76 -3.99
N GLN A 182 -23.10 -19.65 -3.70
CA GLN A 182 -23.31 -20.88 -2.96
C GLN A 182 -23.28 -20.70 -1.43
N GLY A 183 -22.89 -19.52 -0.93
CA GLY A 183 -22.73 -19.24 0.49
C GLY A 183 -21.59 -20.06 1.13
N LEU A 184 -20.54 -20.35 0.36
CA LEU A 184 -19.35 -21.04 0.86
C LEU A 184 -18.51 -20.11 1.73
N CYS A 185 -17.84 -20.68 2.75
CA CYS A 185 -16.94 -19.92 3.60
C CYS A 185 -15.64 -19.54 2.86
N THR A 186 -14.97 -18.51 3.36
CA THR A 186 -13.65 -18.09 2.85
C THR A 186 -12.64 -19.27 2.80
N ASN A 187 -11.76 -19.26 1.80
CA ASN A 187 -10.68 -20.24 1.61
C ASN A 187 -11.10 -21.69 1.29
N THR A 188 -12.31 -21.92 0.77
CA THR A 188 -12.72 -23.26 0.31
C THR A 188 -11.94 -23.78 -0.90
N ARG A 189 -11.24 -22.90 -1.62
CA ARG A 189 -10.37 -23.22 -2.76
C ARG A 189 -9.07 -22.44 -2.66
N LEU A 190 -7.97 -23.09 -3.07
CA LEU A 190 -6.75 -22.37 -3.46
C LEU A 190 -7.08 -21.79 -4.84
N TYR A 191 -7.45 -20.51 -4.88
CA TYR A 191 -7.62 -19.75 -6.12
C TYR A 191 -6.27 -19.47 -6.76
#